data_AF-A0A1B7MEH1-F1
#
_entry.id   AF-A0A1B7MEH1-F1
#
_cell.length_a   1.000
_cell.length_b   1.000
_cell.length_c   1.000
_cell.angle_alpha   90.00
_cell.angle_beta   90.00
_cell.angle_gamma   90.00
#
_symmetry.space_group_name_H-M   'P 1'
#
loop_
_entity.id
_entity.type
_entity.pdbx_description
1 polymer ?
#
loop_
_entity_poly.entity_id
_entity_poly.type
_entity_poly.pdbx_seq_one_letter_code
_entity_poly.pdbx_strand_id
1 'polypeptide(L)'
;MQRLGVDQDTLLNGAYQEILPEQLSVDKEVTEENWFGQGSDRLAWFWRVNNAQESQKDAWMDEFYRVSWLKAKARWERWEEELFLVRHEMGWTVTWFKHEQEQWYQQWSQATKPGHRAYAYRQVQVWKRFAEDAEEKFKNDMLVVT
;
A
#
# COMPACT_ATOMS: atom_id res chain seq x y z
N MET A 1 -13.95 44.37 3.05
CA MET A 1 -14.83 43.55 3.91
C MET A 1 -15.99 44.33 4.56
N GLN A 2 -15.89 45.64 4.82
CA GLN A 2 -17.01 46.47 5.33
C GLN A 2 -18.28 46.55 4.46
N ARG A 3 -18.23 46.11 3.20
CA ARG A 3 -19.37 46.19 2.24
C ARG A 3 -20.37 45.03 2.34
N LEU A 4 -20.08 44.00 3.14
CA LEU A 4 -20.93 42.80 3.25
C LEU A 4 -21.83 42.79 4.49
N GLY A 5 -21.82 43.85 5.32
CA GLY A 5 -22.66 43.94 6.52
C GLY A 5 -22.36 42.90 7.60
N VAL A 6 -21.25 42.17 7.49
CA VAL A 6 -20.80 41.19 8.48
C VAL A 6 -20.20 41.91 9.67
N ASP A 7 -20.68 41.56 10.87
CA ASP A 7 -20.20 42.12 12.13
C ASP A 7 -18.70 41.87 12.31
N GLN A 8 -17.99 42.88 12.80
CA GLN A 8 -16.54 42.91 12.85
C GLN A 8 -16.00 41.84 13.81
N ASP A 9 -16.75 41.51 14.86
CA ASP A 9 -16.43 40.43 15.80
C ASP A 9 -16.48 39.05 15.14
N THR A 10 -17.38 38.84 14.17
CA THR A 10 -17.46 37.59 13.40
C THR A 10 -16.22 37.35 12.53
N LEU A 11 -15.61 38.44 12.04
CA LEU A 11 -14.36 38.39 11.27
C LEU A 11 -13.13 38.24 12.17
N LEU A 12 -13.17 38.80 13.38
CA LEU A 12 -12.06 38.79 14.34
C LEU A 12 -11.94 37.49 15.15
N ASN A 13 -13.01 36.69 15.23
CA ASN A 13 -13.02 35.39 15.92
C ASN A 13 -12.18 34.30 15.21
N GLY A 14 -11.44 34.63 14.15
CA GLY A 14 -10.54 33.70 13.46
C GLY A 14 -11.24 32.60 12.64
N ALA A 15 -12.57 32.66 12.54
CA ALA A 15 -13.38 31.71 11.78
C ALA A 15 -13.16 31.83 10.27
N TYR A 16 -12.79 33.03 9.78
CA TYR A 16 -12.53 33.29 8.37
C TYR A 16 -11.05 33.63 8.14
N GLN A 17 -10.41 32.90 7.23
CA GLN A 17 -9.03 33.15 6.80
C GLN A 17 -9.00 33.68 5.36
N GLU A 18 -7.85 34.16 4.89
CA GLU A 18 -7.70 34.50 3.48
C GLU A 18 -7.63 33.21 2.65
N ILE A 19 -8.32 33.18 1.51
CA ILE A 19 -8.27 32.03 0.59
C ILE A 19 -7.02 32.18 -0.27
N LEU A 20 -6.07 31.26 -0.08
CA LEU A 20 -4.87 31.22 -0.89
C LEU A 20 -5.09 30.37 -2.16
N PRO A 21 -4.47 30.72 -3.31
CA PRO A 21 -4.60 29.94 -4.55
C PRO A 21 -4.26 28.46 -4.39
N GLU A 22 -3.31 28.12 -3.51
CA GLU A 22 -2.93 26.74 -3.20
C GLU A 22 -4.05 25.92 -2.57
N GLN A 23 -4.99 26.58 -1.88
CA GLN A 23 -6.15 25.96 -1.20
C GLN A 23 -7.37 25.81 -2.12
N LEU A 24 -7.33 26.39 -3.32
CA LEU A 24 -8.37 26.24 -4.35
C LEU A 24 -8.09 25.06 -5.28
N SER A 25 -6.97 24.35 -5.09
CA SER A 25 -6.74 23.08 -5.76
C SER A 25 -7.83 22.11 -5.31
N VAL A 26 -8.52 21.49 -6.27
CA VAL A 26 -9.56 20.49 -5.98
C VAL A 26 -8.95 19.40 -5.11
N ASP A 27 -9.55 19.15 -3.94
CA ASP A 27 -9.17 18.03 -3.08
C ASP A 27 -9.44 16.75 -3.85
N LYS A 28 -8.39 16.22 -4.48
CA LYS A 28 -8.44 15.06 -5.37
C LYS A 28 -8.93 13.79 -4.66
N GLU A 29 -8.92 13.80 -3.33
CA GLU A 29 -9.51 12.76 -2.48
C GLU A 29 -11.03 12.59 -2.69
N VAL A 30 -11.72 13.67 -3.10
CA VAL A 30 -13.15 13.68 -3.41
C VAL A 30 -13.41 13.21 -4.85
N THR A 31 -12.47 13.41 -5.77
CA THR A 31 -12.68 13.19 -7.22
C THR A 31 -12.05 11.92 -7.78
N GLU A 32 -11.02 11.34 -7.15
CA GLU A 32 -10.29 10.19 -7.68
C GLU A 32 -10.14 9.07 -6.63
N GLU A 33 -10.85 7.96 -6.85
CA GLU A 33 -10.96 6.84 -5.90
C GLU A 33 -9.68 6.00 -5.75
N ASN A 34 -8.72 6.09 -6.69
CA ASN A 34 -7.64 5.11 -6.85
C ASN A 34 -6.21 5.70 -6.96
N TRP A 35 -5.97 6.94 -6.52
CA TRP A 35 -4.64 7.56 -6.67
C TRP A 35 -3.63 7.11 -5.58
N PHE A 36 -2.38 6.83 -5.99
CA PHE A 36 -1.25 6.49 -5.13
C PHE A 36 -0.50 7.76 -4.72
N GLY A 37 -0.30 7.98 -3.41
CA GLY A 37 0.34 9.20 -2.89
C GLY A 37 -0.68 10.25 -2.48
N GLN A 38 -1.16 10.15 -1.25
CA GLN A 38 -1.95 11.19 -0.59
C GLN A 38 -1.00 12.37 -0.27
N GLY A 39 -1.06 13.43 -1.07
CA GLY A 39 -0.17 14.58 -0.97
C GLY A 39 -0.63 15.68 -0.01
N SER A 40 -1.88 15.64 0.47
CA SER A 40 -2.39 16.60 1.43
C SER A 40 -3.44 15.93 2.31
N ASP A 41 -3.14 15.84 3.61
CA ASP A 41 -4.07 15.44 4.67
C ASP A 41 -4.83 16.67 5.23
N ARG A 42 -4.77 17.80 4.49
CA ARG A 42 -5.32 19.08 4.92
C ARG A 42 -6.36 19.57 3.92
N LEU A 43 -7.64 19.35 4.23
CA LEU A 43 -8.73 20.09 3.60
C LEU A 43 -8.52 21.59 3.77
N ALA A 44 -8.89 22.38 2.77
CA ALA A 44 -8.90 23.83 2.91
C ALA A 44 -9.73 24.28 4.12
N TRP A 45 -9.30 25.34 4.80
CA TRP A 45 -9.93 25.79 6.05
C TRP A 45 -11.42 26.10 5.88
N PHE A 46 -11.85 26.58 4.70
CA PHE A 46 -13.24 26.94 4.41
C PHE A 46 -14.19 25.74 4.36
N TRP A 47 -13.69 24.52 4.14
CA TRP A 47 -14.46 23.27 4.31
C TRP A 47 -14.62 22.88 5.78
N ARG A 48 -13.87 23.51 6.69
CA ARG A 48 -13.91 23.27 8.15
C ARG A 48 -14.66 24.38 8.91
N VAL A 49 -15.17 25.39 8.21
CA VAL A 49 -15.85 26.52 8.85
C VAL A 49 -17.26 26.10 9.18
N ASN A 50 -17.51 25.89 10.47
CA ASN A 50 -18.85 25.71 10.98
C ASN A 50 -19.58 27.06 10.93
N ASN A 51 -20.71 27.11 10.22
CA ASN A 51 -21.61 28.25 10.32
C ASN A 51 -22.08 28.33 11.77
N ALA A 52 -21.89 29.48 12.41
CA ALA A 52 -22.13 29.73 13.83
C ALA A 52 -23.61 29.58 14.30
N GLN A 53 -24.47 28.92 13.52
CA GLN A 53 -25.81 28.49 13.92
C GLN A 53 -25.83 26.99 14.18
N GLU A 54 -25.49 26.71 15.43
CA GLU A 54 -25.58 25.48 16.18
C GLU A 54 -26.99 24.84 16.09
N SER A 55 -27.24 23.95 15.11
CA SER A 55 -28.29 22.92 15.22
C SER A 55 -28.22 21.79 14.18
N GLN A 56 -27.45 21.94 13.12
CA GLN A 56 -27.25 20.90 12.11
C GLN A 56 -25.77 20.49 12.11
N LYS A 57 -25.31 19.90 13.23
CA LYS A 57 -23.98 19.27 13.33
C LYS A 57 -23.69 18.52 12.04
N ASP A 58 -22.54 18.85 11.46
CA ASP A 58 -22.12 18.61 10.09
C ASP A 58 -22.09 17.12 9.71
N ALA A 59 -23.25 16.49 9.55
CA ALA A 59 -23.38 15.08 9.17
C ALA A 59 -22.59 14.75 7.89
N TRP A 60 -22.41 15.74 7.02
CA TRP A 60 -21.56 15.63 5.83
C TRP A 60 -20.06 15.58 6.15
N MET A 61 -19.56 16.40 7.08
CA MET A 61 -18.16 16.34 7.53
C MET A 61 -17.89 15.07 8.34
N ASP A 62 -18.83 14.65 9.19
CA ASP A 62 -18.75 13.37 9.90
C ASP A 62 -18.69 12.20 8.91
N GLU A 63 -19.49 12.23 7.84
CA GLU A 63 -19.44 11.23 6.77
C GLU A 63 -18.13 11.28 5.99
N PHE A 64 -17.63 12.47 5.66
CA PHE A 64 -16.34 12.65 5.00
C PHE A 64 -15.20 12.03 5.84
N TYR A 65 -15.09 12.38 7.13
CA TYR A 65 -14.08 11.81 8.01
C TYR A 65 -14.24 10.31 8.20
N ARG A 66 -15.48 9.81 8.29
CA ARG A 66 -15.77 8.38 8.37
C ARG A 66 -15.27 7.64 7.13
N VAL A 67 -15.52 8.17 5.93
CA VAL A 67 -15.06 7.60 4.66
C VAL A 67 -13.54 7.63 4.55
N SER A 68 -12.90 8.76 4.87
CA SER A 68 -11.43 8.85 4.86
C SER A 68 -10.80 7.88 5.85
N TRP A 69 -11.36 7.74 7.06
CA TRP A 69 -10.90 6.75 8.03
C TRP A 69 -11.08 5.31 7.53
N LEU A 70 -12.23 4.97 6.95
CA LEU A 70 -12.47 3.64 6.37
C LEU A 70 -11.50 3.33 5.23
N LYS A 71 -11.21 4.29 4.36
CA LYS A 71 -10.21 4.16 3.28
C LYS A 71 -8.81 3.94 3.86
N ALA A 72 -8.40 4.73 4.85
CA ALA A 72 -7.10 4.59 5.50
C ALA A 72 -6.96 3.22 6.19
N LYS A 73 -8.00 2.78 6.89
CA LYS A 73 -8.07 1.46 7.51
C LYS A 73 -7.98 0.34 6.47
N ALA A 74 -8.77 0.40 5.41
CA ALA A 74 -8.75 -0.61 4.34
C ALA A 74 -7.38 -0.70 3.63
N ARG A 75 -6.67 0.42 3.47
CA ARG A 75 -5.29 0.42 2.98
C ARG A 75 -4.37 -0.27 3.98
N TRP A 76 -4.47 0.07 5.27
CA TRP A 76 -3.66 -0.55 6.31
C TRP A 76 -3.85 -2.07 6.36
N GLU A 77 -5.10 -2.54 6.37
CA GLU A 77 -5.44 -3.97 6.34
C GLU A 77 -4.90 -4.66 5.07
N ARG A 78 -4.99 -4.01 3.90
CA ARG A 78 -4.41 -4.53 2.66
C ARG A 78 -2.89 -4.62 2.71
N TRP A 79 -2.21 -3.60 3.23
CA TRP A 79 -0.75 -3.63 3.38
C TRP A 79 -0.30 -4.74 4.34
N GLU A 80 -1.08 -5.00 5.40
CA GLU A 80 -0.84 -6.11 6.31
C GLU A 80 -1.01 -7.47 5.60
N GLU A 81 -2.08 -7.63 4.81
CA GLU A 81 -2.31 -8.83 3.99
C GLU A 81 -1.20 -9.03 2.96
N GLU A 82 -0.83 -8.00 2.20
CA GLU A 82 0.24 -8.05 1.20
C GLU A 82 1.58 -8.43 1.83
N LEU A 83 1.91 -7.87 3.00
CA LEU A 83 3.12 -8.25 3.73
C LEU A 83 3.07 -9.73 4.12
N PHE A 84 1.93 -10.23 4.61
CA PHE A 84 1.77 -11.62 4.96
C PHE A 84 1.91 -12.57 3.75
N LEU A 85 1.34 -12.20 2.60
CA LEU A 85 1.44 -12.95 1.34
C LEU A 85 2.88 -12.98 0.84
N VAL A 86 3.57 -11.83 0.77
CA VAL A 86 4.96 -11.74 0.29
C VAL A 86 5.88 -12.64 1.11
N ARG A 87 5.70 -12.71 2.43
CA ARG A 87 6.50 -13.60 3.29
C ARG A 87 6.26 -15.09 3.00
N HIS A 88 5.04 -15.47 2.64
CA HIS A 88 4.73 -16.83 2.20
C HIS A 88 5.30 -17.10 0.80
N GLU A 89 5.16 -16.16 -0.14
CA GLU A 89 5.69 -16.27 -1.49
C GLU A 89 7.21 -16.45 -1.50
N MET A 90 7.94 -15.78 -0.60
CA MET A 90 9.38 -16.02 -0.39
C MET A 90 9.66 -17.48 -0.02
N GLY A 91 8.89 -18.04 0.94
CA GLY A 91 9.02 -19.44 1.34
C GLY A 91 8.64 -20.44 0.23
N TRP A 92 7.58 -20.16 -0.51
CA TRP A 92 7.17 -20.95 -1.67
C TRP A 92 8.18 -20.89 -2.79
N THR A 93 8.82 -19.74 -3.02
CA THR A 93 9.87 -19.59 -4.04
C THR A 93 11.07 -20.49 -3.73
N VAL A 94 11.54 -20.53 -2.48
CA VAL A 94 12.63 -21.44 -2.06
C VAL A 94 12.21 -22.90 -2.22
N THR A 95 11.00 -23.24 -1.78
CA THR A 95 10.45 -24.60 -1.90
C THR A 95 10.34 -25.04 -3.36
N TRP A 96 9.92 -24.14 -4.24
CA TRP A 96 9.83 -24.36 -5.67
C TRP A 96 11.21 -24.62 -6.30
N PHE A 97 12.23 -23.83 -5.96
CA PHE A 97 13.58 -24.07 -6.45
C PHE A 97 14.16 -25.42 -5.98
N LYS A 98 13.90 -25.81 -4.73
CA LYS A 98 14.27 -27.14 -4.21
C LYS A 98 13.53 -28.25 -4.95
N HIS A 99 12.25 -28.04 -5.26
CA HIS A 99 11.45 -28.97 -6.06
C HIS A 99 12.02 -29.14 -7.48
N GLU A 100 12.30 -28.03 -8.19
CA GLU A 100 12.90 -28.06 -9.53
C GLU A 100 14.28 -28.72 -9.53
N GLN A 101 15.12 -28.43 -8.52
CA GLN A 101 16.40 -29.11 -8.35
C GLN A 101 16.22 -30.64 -8.30
N GLU A 102 15.24 -31.13 -7.53
CA GLU A 102 14.94 -32.55 -7.41
C GLU A 102 14.40 -33.13 -8.73
N GLN A 103 13.53 -32.41 -9.45
CA GLN A 103 13.06 -32.83 -10.77
C GLN A 103 14.22 -33.02 -11.76
N TRP A 104 15.16 -32.08 -11.81
CA TRP A 104 16.34 -32.19 -12.66
C TRP A 104 17.29 -33.31 -12.20
N TYR A 105 17.35 -33.58 -10.90
CA TYR A 105 18.14 -34.68 -10.36
C TYR A 105 17.56 -36.04 -10.78
N GLN A 106 16.24 -36.18 -10.76
CA GLN A 106 15.56 -37.37 -11.27
C GLN A 106 15.82 -37.56 -12.77
N GLN A 107 15.71 -36.50 -13.57
CA GLN A 107 16.04 -36.56 -15.01
C GLN A 107 17.51 -36.94 -15.24
N TRP A 108 18.44 -36.39 -14.45
CA TRP A 108 19.85 -36.77 -14.50
C TRP A 108 20.06 -38.26 -14.23
N SER A 109 19.35 -38.81 -13.23
CA SER A 109 19.47 -40.23 -12.84
C SER A 109 18.95 -41.18 -13.93
N GLN A 110 17.94 -40.76 -14.69
CA GLN A 110 17.30 -41.56 -15.73
C GLN A 110 17.93 -41.34 -17.12
N ALA A 111 18.75 -40.31 -17.30
CA ALA A 111 19.35 -39.98 -18.59
C ALA A 111 20.38 -41.02 -19.05
N THR A 112 20.11 -41.66 -20.19
CA THR A 112 21.02 -42.67 -20.78
C THR A 112 22.17 -42.03 -21.56
N LYS A 113 21.93 -40.90 -22.25
CA LYS A 113 22.94 -40.24 -23.09
C LYS A 113 23.87 -39.38 -22.22
N PRO A 114 25.21 -39.45 -22.42
CA PRO A 114 26.16 -38.71 -21.61
C PRO A 114 25.97 -37.19 -21.68
N GLY A 115 25.62 -36.65 -22.86
CA GLY A 115 25.35 -35.22 -23.03
C GLY A 115 24.11 -34.75 -22.26
N HIS A 116 23.02 -35.52 -22.28
CA HIS A 116 21.81 -35.22 -21.52
C HIS A 116 22.10 -35.28 -20.02
N ARG A 117 22.87 -36.28 -19.58
CA ARG A 117 23.29 -36.41 -18.19
C ARG A 117 24.14 -35.22 -17.75
N ALA A 118 25.12 -34.78 -18.55
CA ALA A 118 25.90 -33.59 -18.24
C ALA A 118 25.04 -32.32 -18.14
N TYR A 119 24.08 -32.14 -19.05
CA TYR A 119 23.17 -30.99 -19.03
C TYR A 119 22.23 -31.00 -17.83
N ALA A 120 21.56 -32.13 -17.56
CA ALA A 120 20.66 -32.26 -16.41
C ALA A 120 21.41 -32.03 -15.10
N TYR A 121 22.63 -32.54 -14.96
CA TYR A 121 23.47 -32.27 -13.79
C TYR A 121 23.79 -30.78 -13.64
N ARG A 122 24.08 -30.08 -14.75
CA ARG A 122 24.27 -28.62 -14.72
C ARG A 122 23.00 -27.92 -14.23
N GLN A 123 21.81 -28.33 -14.68
CA GLN A 123 20.55 -27.74 -14.22
C GLN A 123 20.34 -27.95 -12.73
N VAL A 124 20.63 -29.14 -12.19
CA VAL A 124 20.61 -29.39 -10.73
C VAL A 124 21.44 -28.35 -9.99
N GLN A 125 22.66 -28.06 -10.45
CA GLN A 125 23.53 -27.08 -9.79
C GLN A 125 23.00 -25.65 -9.90
N VAL A 126 22.36 -25.28 -11.02
CA VAL A 126 21.74 -23.96 -11.21
C VAL A 126 20.59 -23.77 -10.22
N TRP A 127 19.65 -24.72 -10.16
CA TRP A 127 18.51 -24.63 -9.25
C TRP A 127 18.91 -24.72 -7.78
N LYS A 128 19.93 -25.53 -7.47
CA LYS A 128 20.55 -25.56 -6.14
C LYS A 128 21.03 -24.17 -5.74
N ARG A 129 21.77 -23.49 -6.62
CA ARG A 129 22.28 -22.13 -6.34
C ARG A 129 21.16 -21.13 -6.15
N PHE A 130 20.09 -21.20 -6.95
CA PHE A 130 18.93 -20.34 -6.75
C PHE A 130 18.24 -20.58 -5.40
N ALA A 131 18.11 -21.84 -4.98
CA ALA A 131 17.57 -22.17 -3.67
C ALA A 131 18.44 -21.61 -2.54
N GLU A 132 19.76 -21.80 -2.61
CA GLU A 132 20.72 -21.28 -1.62
C GLU A 132 20.70 -19.74 -1.55
N ASP A 133 20.79 -19.07 -2.71
CA ASP A 133 20.77 -17.60 -2.79
C ASP A 133 19.44 -17.01 -2.26
N ALA A 134 18.31 -17.66 -2.56
CA ALA A 134 16.99 -17.22 -2.10
C ALA A 134 16.80 -17.47 -0.59
N GLU A 135 17.23 -18.63 -0.10
CA GLU A 135 17.16 -18.98 1.33
C GLU A 135 18.02 -18.04 2.18
N GLU A 136 19.21 -17.65 1.69
CA GLU A 136 20.04 -16.65 2.35
C GLU A 136 19.37 -15.26 2.37
N LYS A 137 18.87 -14.80 1.23
CA LYS A 137 18.23 -13.46 1.12
C LYS A 137 16.95 -13.35 1.92
N PHE A 138 16.14 -14.41 1.95
CA PHE A 138 14.82 -14.37 2.60
C PHE A 138 14.83 -14.87 4.04
N LYS A 139 15.98 -15.30 4.57
CA LYS A 139 16.12 -15.98 5.88
C LYS A 139 15.37 -15.32 7.04
N ASN A 140 15.37 -13.99 7.10
CA ASN A 140 14.76 -13.23 8.20
C ASN A 140 13.32 -12.79 7.91
N ASP A 141 12.88 -12.89 6.67
CA ASP A 141 11.59 -12.38 6.21
C ASP A 141 10.57 -13.49 5.95
N MET A 142 11.02 -14.72 5.68
CA MET A 142 10.12 -15.87 5.51
C MET A 142 9.39 -16.21 6.81
N LEU A 143 8.09 -16.48 6.67
CA LEU A 143 7.35 -17.14 7.75
C LEU A 143 7.73 -18.62 7.74
N VAL A 144 8.28 -19.10 8.85
CA VAL A 144 8.54 -20.52 9.04
C VAL A 144 7.19 -21.20 9.16
N VAL A 145 6.80 -21.95 8.13
CA VAL A 145 5.64 -22.85 8.19
C VAL A 145 6.04 -24.06 9.03
N THR A 146 5.93 -23.93 10.36
CA THR A 146 5.89 -25.07 11.32
C THR A 146 4.61 -25.87 11.13
#